data_AF-A0AAV8Z044-F1
#
_entry.id   AF-A0AAV8Z044-F1
#
_cell.length_a   1.000
_cell.length_b   1.000
_cell.length_c   1.000
_cell.angle_alpha   90.00
_cell.angle_beta   90.00
_cell.angle_gamma   90.00
#
_symmetry.space_group_name_H-M   'P 1'
#
loop_
_entity.id
_entity.type
_entity.pdbx_description
1 polymer ?
#
loop_
_entity_poly.entity_id
_entity_poly.type
_entity_poly.pdbx_seq_one_letter_code
_entity_poly.pdbx_strand_id
1 'polypeptide(L)'
;MNTVNTLFPLQLGYRLCRAKIRHLLSLSKSYPSYRFSSSFNVYSSTALSKMENNSEKNTFQGKRDHFSGVTVHSEKEKCEDINELTKKLEDSLHLWRENGNRGIWFRVHLDQSDWVPVLAKKGFKFHHAKDEHVMMYLWLPPTENCNIPHYAHTMVGVGAVVVNDKGQILAVRDKHSRITGPFWKLPGGYVEPGENLVDAAIREVHEETGIFTEFLSVLTLRHGHWGMFKCSDIYIVVSLKPMSEKIEMCEREIAECKWMDIEEYLNHPHVSEHNRFFLQKYSEYDEHNIKINCFHGVHPIVDKVYTMYSVIKKEDETSEDSRDESDDAS
;
A
#
# COMPACT_ATOMS: atom_id res chain seq x y z
N MET A 1 34.51 20.66 5.23
CA MET A 1 33.74 19.41 5.34
C MET A 1 32.71 19.59 6.44
N ASN A 2 31.46 19.88 6.09
CA ASN A 2 30.30 19.80 7.00
C ASN A 2 29.04 19.74 6.13
N THR A 3 28.81 18.58 5.51
CA THR A 3 27.55 18.23 4.88
C THR A 3 26.60 17.73 5.96
N VAL A 4 25.77 18.63 6.49
CA VAL A 4 24.55 18.23 7.21
C VAL A 4 23.49 17.98 6.13
N ASN A 5 23.58 16.82 5.48
CA ASN A 5 22.50 16.27 4.67
C ASN A 5 21.37 15.87 5.62
N THR A 6 20.40 16.77 5.77
CA THR A 6 19.18 16.45 6.45
C THR A 6 18.23 15.78 5.47
N LEU A 7 18.25 14.44 5.49
CA LEU A 7 17.17 13.62 4.99
C LEU A 7 15.92 13.93 5.82
N PHE A 8 14.96 14.67 5.27
CA PHE A 8 13.71 14.95 5.95
C PHE A 8 12.53 14.26 5.25
N PRO A 9 11.73 13.47 5.98
CA PRO A 9 10.51 12.90 5.46
C PRO A 9 9.45 13.97 5.25
N LEU A 10 8.71 13.86 4.15
CA LEU A 10 7.41 14.51 3.99
C LEU A 10 6.51 14.09 5.18
N GLN A 11 6.09 15.04 6.03
CA GLN A 11 5.24 14.80 7.19
C GLN A 11 4.03 15.74 7.27
N LEU A 12 2.85 15.11 7.38
CA LEU A 12 1.47 15.61 7.52
C LEU A 12 1.27 17.12 7.78
N GLY A 13 0.62 17.77 6.80
CA GLY A 13 -0.65 18.47 7.05
C GLY A 13 -1.81 17.46 7.04
N TYR A 14 -2.88 17.73 7.79
CA TYR A 14 -4.10 16.93 7.70
C TYR A 14 -4.59 16.95 6.25
N ARG A 15 -4.76 15.78 5.62
CA ARG A 15 -5.54 15.65 4.38
C ARG A 15 -6.97 15.96 4.72
N LEU A 16 -7.50 17.01 4.13
CA LEU A 16 -8.85 17.45 4.41
C LEU A 16 -9.73 17.27 3.16
N CYS A 17 -9.15 17.17 1.95
CA CYS A 17 -9.88 16.89 0.71
C CYS A 17 -9.91 15.40 0.36
N ARG A 18 -11.09 14.94 -0.05
CA ARG A 18 -11.31 13.62 -0.65
C ARG A 18 -12.19 13.85 -1.88
N ALA A 19 -11.62 13.71 -3.07
CA ALA A 19 -12.41 13.52 -4.26
C ALA A 19 -12.65 12.02 -4.43
N LYS A 20 -13.91 11.57 -4.27
CA LYS A 20 -14.27 10.21 -4.72
C LYS A 20 -14.27 10.23 -6.26
N ILE A 21 -13.14 9.90 -6.87
CA ILE A 21 -13.13 9.55 -8.30
C ILE A 21 -13.80 8.18 -8.40
N ARG A 22 -15.12 8.18 -8.65
CA ARG A 22 -15.80 7.01 -9.20
C ARG A 22 -15.37 6.94 -10.66
N HIS A 23 -14.69 5.85 -11.04
CA HIS A 23 -14.33 5.50 -12.40
C HIS A 23 -15.38 5.97 -13.43
N LEU A 24 -15.01 6.96 -14.25
CA LEU A 24 -15.58 7.18 -15.57
C LEU A 24 -14.67 6.46 -16.58
N LEU A 25 -14.68 5.13 -16.52
CA LEU A 25 -14.33 4.30 -17.67
C LEU A 25 -15.56 3.46 -18.00
N SER A 26 -16.52 4.09 -18.68
CA SER A 26 -17.61 3.39 -19.35
C SER A 26 -17.17 3.00 -20.75
N LEU A 27 -16.34 1.97 -20.88
CA LEU A 27 -16.27 1.18 -22.11
C LEU A 27 -16.10 -0.30 -21.71
N SER A 28 -17.25 -0.98 -21.75
CA SER A 28 -17.51 -2.42 -21.80
C SER A 28 -16.34 -3.40 -21.54
N LYS A 29 -16.30 -4.02 -20.35
CA LYS A 29 -16.07 -5.48 -20.23
C LYS A 29 -16.93 -6.02 -19.07
N SER A 30 -17.89 -6.86 -19.43
CA SER A 30 -18.76 -7.61 -18.52
C SER A 30 -17.94 -8.61 -17.71
N TYR A 31 -17.94 -8.49 -16.38
CA TYR A 31 -17.43 -9.53 -15.50
C TYR A 31 -18.50 -10.60 -15.30
N PRO A 32 -18.25 -11.88 -15.63
CA PRO A 32 -19.24 -12.92 -15.42
C PRO A 32 -19.36 -13.25 -13.93
N SER A 33 -20.58 -13.21 -13.40
CA SER A 33 -20.91 -13.79 -12.11
C SER A 33 -20.87 -15.32 -12.23
N TYR A 34 -19.94 -16.02 -11.56
CA TYR A 34 -19.98 -17.48 -11.51
C TYR A 34 -19.95 -18.08 -10.11
N ARG A 35 -20.85 -19.06 -9.97
CA ARG A 35 -21.14 -19.88 -8.80
C ARG A 35 -20.01 -20.86 -8.52
N PHE A 36 -19.67 -21.00 -7.24
CA PHE A 36 -18.77 -22.03 -6.73
C PHE A 36 -19.35 -23.44 -6.98
N SER A 37 -18.59 -24.29 -7.68
CA SER A 37 -18.79 -25.74 -7.70
C SER A 37 -17.59 -26.38 -7.01
N SER A 38 -17.76 -26.80 -5.76
CA SER A 38 -16.73 -27.51 -5.00
C SER A 38 -16.79 -29.01 -5.28
N SER A 39 -15.78 -29.54 -5.96
CA SER A 39 -15.53 -30.98 -6.04
C SER A 39 -14.45 -31.34 -5.02
N PHE A 40 -14.87 -31.85 -3.86
CA PHE A 40 -13.97 -32.41 -2.86
C PHE A 40 -13.58 -33.84 -3.24
N ASN A 41 -12.28 -34.12 -3.37
CA ASN A 41 -11.77 -35.49 -3.37
C ASN A 41 -11.53 -35.92 -1.92
N VAL A 42 -12.31 -36.89 -1.48
CA VAL A 42 -12.19 -37.59 -0.19
C VAL A 42 -11.07 -38.62 -0.33
N TYR A 43 -9.96 -38.42 0.39
CA TYR A 43 -9.06 -39.51 0.72
C TYR A 43 -9.36 -39.97 2.14
N SER A 44 -9.91 -41.17 2.22
CA SER A 44 -10.11 -41.95 3.43
C SER A 44 -8.77 -42.51 3.91
N SER A 45 -8.40 -42.21 5.14
CA SER A 45 -7.51 -43.06 5.93
C SER A 45 -8.04 -43.12 7.36
N THR A 46 -8.85 -44.14 7.61
CA THR A 46 -9.17 -44.64 8.95
C THR A 46 -7.92 -45.17 9.63
N ALA A 47 -7.58 -44.63 10.79
CA ALA A 47 -7.31 -45.35 12.04
C ALA A 47 -6.42 -44.51 12.95
N LEU A 48 -7.04 -43.82 13.91
CA LEU A 48 -6.47 -43.55 15.24
C LEU A 48 -7.65 -43.17 16.15
N SER A 49 -8.31 -44.21 16.67
CA SER A 49 -9.26 -44.05 17.76
C SER A 49 -8.53 -44.16 19.09
N LYS A 50 -8.96 -43.33 20.06
CA LYS A 50 -8.76 -43.40 21.53
C LYS A 50 -7.64 -42.51 22.07
N MET A 51 -8.02 -41.28 22.42
CA MET A 51 -8.07 -40.77 23.79
C MET A 51 -8.66 -39.35 23.74
N GLU A 52 -10.00 -39.23 23.76
CA GLU A 52 -10.64 -37.95 24.06
C GLU A 52 -10.39 -37.64 25.54
N ASN A 53 -9.31 -36.92 25.81
CA ASN A 53 -9.04 -36.33 27.11
C ASN A 53 -9.99 -35.12 27.29
N ASN A 54 -10.57 -35.00 28.48
CA ASN A 54 -11.41 -33.88 28.93
C ASN A 54 -10.78 -32.47 28.79
N SER A 55 -9.55 -32.34 28.27
CA SER A 55 -8.84 -31.08 28.06
C SER A 55 -9.25 -30.32 26.79
N GLU A 56 -9.89 -30.96 25.79
CA GLU A 56 -10.30 -30.26 24.57
C GLU A 56 -11.47 -29.28 24.76
N LYS A 57 -12.22 -29.37 25.88
CA LYS A 57 -13.39 -28.51 26.11
C LYS A 57 -13.07 -27.08 26.52
N ASN A 58 -11.85 -26.78 26.99
CA ASN A 58 -11.49 -25.47 27.52
C ASN A 58 -10.26 -24.85 26.82
N THR A 59 -10.09 -25.07 25.53
CA THR A 59 -9.03 -24.44 24.73
C THR A 59 -9.60 -23.56 23.62
N PHE A 60 -8.81 -22.60 23.16
CA PHE A 60 -9.09 -21.88 21.92
C PHE A 60 -8.86 -22.82 20.74
N GLN A 61 -9.84 -22.85 19.85
CA GLN A 61 -9.78 -23.62 18.62
C GLN A 61 -8.79 -22.99 17.65
N GLY A 62 -8.96 -21.67 17.41
CA GLY A 62 -8.14 -20.91 16.48
C GLY A 62 -8.18 -21.42 15.03
N LYS A 63 -7.68 -20.60 14.11
CA LYS A 63 -7.43 -20.99 12.72
C LYS A 63 -5.96 -21.37 12.56
N ARG A 64 -5.68 -22.59 12.11
CA ARG A 64 -4.32 -23.06 11.82
C ARG A 64 -3.83 -22.55 10.46
N ASP A 65 -2.54 -22.24 10.37
CA ASP A 65 -1.85 -21.92 9.13
C ASP A 65 -0.86 -23.02 8.69
N HIS A 66 -0.27 -22.88 7.51
CA HIS A 66 0.67 -23.86 6.94
C HIS A 66 2.05 -23.89 7.63
N PHE A 67 2.34 -22.95 8.54
CA PHE A 67 3.60 -22.83 9.26
C PHE A 67 3.46 -23.27 10.73
N SER A 68 2.45 -24.09 11.02
CA SER A 68 2.08 -24.56 12.36
C SER A 68 1.71 -23.42 13.32
N GLY A 69 1.28 -22.26 12.81
CA GLY A 69 0.72 -21.18 13.60
C GLY A 69 -0.77 -21.36 13.90
N VAL A 70 -1.26 -20.65 14.91
CA VAL A 70 -2.66 -20.64 15.34
C VAL A 70 -3.11 -19.19 15.52
N THR A 71 -4.21 -18.80 14.89
CA THR A 71 -4.79 -17.46 15.04
C THR A 71 -6.16 -17.50 15.70
N VAL A 72 -6.28 -16.87 16.86
CA VAL A 72 -7.53 -16.72 17.62
C VAL A 72 -8.13 -15.34 17.34
N HIS A 73 -9.45 -15.32 17.15
CA HIS A 73 -10.22 -14.09 16.95
C HIS A 73 -11.12 -13.87 18.18
N SER A 74 -10.90 -12.80 18.94
CA SER A 74 -11.68 -12.52 20.17
C SER A 74 -13.18 -12.39 19.90
N GLU A 75 -13.55 -11.84 18.73
CA GLU A 75 -14.93 -11.66 18.30
C GLU A 75 -15.68 -13.00 18.10
N LYS A 76 -14.95 -14.09 17.82
CA LYS A 76 -15.50 -15.42 17.51
C LYS A 76 -15.44 -16.39 18.69
N GLU A 77 -14.38 -16.30 19.47
CA GLU A 77 -14.10 -17.24 20.58
C GLU A 77 -14.17 -16.51 21.92
N LYS A 78 -15.29 -15.84 22.18
CA LYS A 78 -15.49 -15.00 23.37
C LYS A 78 -15.27 -15.78 24.68
N CYS A 79 -14.89 -15.03 25.70
CA CYS A 79 -14.84 -15.44 27.11
C CYS A 79 -15.78 -14.52 27.88
N GLU A 80 -16.49 -15.07 28.85
CA GLU A 80 -17.44 -14.34 29.70
C GLU A 80 -16.70 -13.38 30.64
N ASP A 81 -15.54 -13.81 31.16
CA ASP A 81 -14.71 -13.00 32.04
C ASP A 81 -13.20 -13.27 31.88
N ILE A 82 -12.40 -12.47 32.61
CA ILE A 82 -10.93 -12.55 32.61
C ILE A 82 -10.40 -13.88 33.20
N ASN A 83 -11.12 -14.49 34.14
CA ASN A 83 -10.70 -15.75 34.76
C ASN A 83 -10.84 -16.91 33.76
N GLU A 84 -11.96 -16.95 33.03
CA GLU A 84 -12.18 -17.89 31.94
C GLU A 84 -11.11 -17.70 30.87
N LEU A 85 -10.87 -16.47 30.41
CA LEU A 85 -9.81 -16.15 29.46
C LEU A 85 -8.45 -16.67 29.92
N THR A 86 -8.09 -16.39 31.18
CA THR A 86 -6.78 -16.77 31.73
C THR A 86 -6.61 -18.29 31.74
N LYS A 87 -7.61 -19.02 32.23
CA LYS A 87 -7.57 -20.49 32.28
C LYS A 87 -7.54 -21.09 30.87
N LYS A 88 -8.42 -20.63 29.98
CA LYS A 88 -8.51 -21.10 28.59
C LYS A 88 -7.21 -20.84 27.83
N LEU A 89 -6.57 -19.69 28.05
CA LEU A 89 -5.28 -19.35 27.47
C LEU A 89 -4.16 -20.28 27.98
N GLU A 90 -4.13 -20.61 29.28
CA GLU A 90 -3.14 -21.52 29.86
C GLU A 90 -3.27 -22.93 29.28
N ASP A 91 -4.49 -23.48 29.27
CA ASP A 91 -4.79 -24.79 28.71
C ASP A 91 -4.42 -24.85 27.21
N SER A 92 -4.72 -23.77 26.46
CA SER A 92 -4.39 -23.68 25.04
C SER A 92 -2.88 -23.61 24.80
N LEU A 93 -2.14 -22.82 25.59
CA LEU A 93 -0.69 -22.72 25.47
C LEU A 93 0.02 -24.03 25.82
N HIS A 94 -0.54 -24.85 26.72
CA HIS A 94 -0.02 -26.20 26.98
C HIS A 94 -0.22 -27.09 25.74
N LEU A 95 -1.46 -27.18 25.26
CA LEU A 95 -1.83 -27.99 24.11
C LEU A 95 -1.02 -27.60 22.85
N TRP A 96 -0.89 -26.31 22.57
CA TRP A 96 -0.15 -25.82 21.41
C TRP A 96 1.34 -26.14 21.49
N ARG A 97 1.94 -26.15 22.68
CA ARG A 97 3.34 -26.60 22.83
C ARG A 97 3.49 -28.10 22.57
N GLU A 98 2.60 -28.92 23.10
CA GLU A 98 2.61 -30.38 22.87
C GLU A 98 2.42 -30.73 21.39
N ASN A 99 1.57 -29.97 20.69
CA ASN A 99 1.32 -30.14 19.26
C ASN A 99 2.42 -29.56 18.37
N GLY A 100 3.48 -28.97 18.94
CA GLY A 100 4.55 -28.35 18.16
C GLY A 100 4.11 -27.11 17.38
N ASN A 101 3.07 -26.41 17.83
CA ASN A 101 2.67 -25.13 17.24
C ASN A 101 3.75 -24.07 17.50
N ARG A 102 3.89 -23.15 16.54
CA ARG A 102 4.98 -22.18 16.53
C ARG A 102 4.51 -20.78 16.89
N GLY A 103 3.91 -20.07 15.94
CA GLY A 103 3.39 -18.72 16.13
C GLY A 103 1.93 -18.72 16.59
N ILE A 104 1.68 -18.20 17.79
CA ILE A 104 0.33 -18.03 18.31
C ILE A 104 -0.07 -16.57 18.14
N TRP A 105 -1.23 -16.32 17.56
CA TRP A 105 -1.73 -15.01 17.21
C TRP A 105 -3.08 -14.76 17.87
N PHE A 106 -3.27 -13.55 18.39
CA PHE A 106 -4.55 -13.07 18.87
C PHE A 106 -4.91 -11.78 18.13
N ARG A 107 -6.00 -11.85 17.36
CA ARG A 107 -6.70 -10.67 16.85
C ARG A 107 -7.71 -10.24 17.92
N VAL A 108 -7.33 -9.22 18.69
CA VAL A 108 -8.15 -8.69 19.79
C VAL A 108 -8.94 -7.50 19.28
N HIS A 109 -10.25 -7.67 19.16
CA HIS A 109 -11.20 -6.61 18.81
C HIS A 109 -11.33 -5.59 19.95
N LEU A 110 -11.70 -4.35 19.63
CA LEU A 110 -11.82 -3.25 20.59
C LEU A 110 -12.73 -3.59 21.79
N ASP A 111 -13.83 -4.29 21.53
CA ASP A 111 -14.79 -4.79 22.53
C ASP A 111 -14.20 -5.80 23.53
N GLN A 112 -13.03 -6.39 23.22
CA GLN A 112 -12.29 -7.30 24.10
C GLN A 112 -10.90 -6.73 24.45
N SER A 113 -10.78 -5.40 24.52
CA SER A 113 -9.51 -4.73 24.82
C SER A 113 -8.93 -5.12 26.19
N ASP A 114 -9.75 -5.62 27.11
CA ASP A 114 -9.36 -6.19 28.40
C ASP A 114 -8.55 -7.51 28.28
N TRP A 115 -8.52 -8.14 27.10
CA TRP A 115 -7.65 -9.29 26.83
C TRP A 115 -6.18 -8.89 26.67
N VAL A 116 -5.91 -7.66 26.23
CA VAL A 116 -4.55 -7.19 25.91
C VAL A 116 -3.61 -7.28 27.13
N PRO A 117 -3.99 -6.79 28.33
CA PRO A 117 -3.15 -6.94 29.53
C PRO A 117 -2.89 -8.39 29.92
N VAL A 118 -3.85 -9.30 29.72
CA VAL A 118 -3.71 -10.73 30.05
C VAL A 118 -2.71 -11.39 29.11
N LEU A 119 -2.85 -11.17 27.81
CA LEU A 119 -1.95 -11.68 26.79
C LEU A 119 -0.53 -11.13 26.98
N ALA A 120 -0.39 -9.82 27.22
CA ALA A 120 0.92 -9.19 27.45
C ALA A 120 1.66 -9.80 28.66
N LYS A 121 0.94 -10.08 29.76
CA LYS A 121 1.51 -10.75 30.94
C LYS A 121 1.98 -12.18 30.66
N LYS A 122 1.41 -12.85 29.65
CA LYS A 122 1.85 -14.17 29.16
C LYS A 122 2.96 -14.10 28.11
N GLY A 123 3.50 -12.90 27.85
CA GLY A 123 4.64 -12.69 26.95
C GLY A 123 4.26 -12.42 25.49
N PHE A 124 2.96 -12.25 25.18
CA PHE A 124 2.55 -11.83 23.86
C PHE A 124 3.04 -10.41 23.57
N LYS A 125 3.51 -10.18 22.36
CA LYS A 125 3.99 -8.88 21.87
C LYS A 125 3.02 -8.30 20.84
N PHE A 126 2.99 -6.98 20.71
CA PHE A 126 2.25 -6.34 19.61
C PHE A 126 2.95 -6.60 18.27
N HIS A 127 2.17 -6.92 17.25
CA HIS A 127 2.63 -6.98 15.88
C HIS A 127 2.19 -5.76 15.09
N HIS A 128 0.88 -5.47 15.10
CA HIS A 128 0.28 -4.32 14.43
C HIS A 128 -1.10 -4.03 15.00
N ALA A 129 -1.64 -2.86 14.69
CA ALA A 129 -3.02 -2.49 15.00
C ALA A 129 -3.70 -1.88 13.77
N LYS A 130 -5.02 -1.99 13.74
CA LYS A 130 -5.94 -1.30 12.83
C LYS A 130 -6.99 -0.62 13.72
N ASP A 131 -7.88 0.16 13.11
CA ASP A 131 -8.89 0.96 13.82
C ASP A 131 -9.65 0.15 14.91
N GLU A 132 -10.10 -1.07 14.58
CA GLU A 132 -10.96 -1.87 15.45
C GLU A 132 -10.27 -3.03 16.17
N HIS A 133 -8.96 -3.25 15.96
CA HIS A 133 -8.28 -4.37 16.59
C HIS A 133 -6.76 -4.23 16.70
N VAL A 134 -6.18 -4.95 17.66
CA VAL A 134 -4.74 -5.19 17.76
C VAL A 134 -4.43 -6.65 17.46
N MET A 135 -3.36 -6.87 16.70
CA MET A 135 -2.76 -8.18 16.49
C MET A 135 -1.60 -8.37 17.46
N MET A 136 -1.72 -9.37 18.33
CA MET A 136 -0.70 -9.79 19.28
C MET A 136 -0.16 -11.16 18.90
N TYR A 137 1.10 -11.44 19.22
CA TYR A 137 1.72 -12.73 18.90
C TYR A 137 2.62 -13.25 20.02
N LEU A 138 2.77 -14.57 20.08
CA LEU A 138 3.74 -15.28 20.91
C LEU A 138 4.42 -16.38 20.08
N TRP A 139 5.75 -16.39 20.09
CA TRP A 139 6.54 -17.47 19.51
C TRP A 139 6.81 -18.52 20.59
N LEU A 140 6.30 -19.74 20.40
CA LEU A 140 6.41 -20.82 21.38
C LEU A 140 7.77 -21.54 21.41
N PRO A 141 8.43 -21.83 20.26
CA PRO A 141 9.68 -22.59 20.26
C PRO A 141 10.80 -21.83 21.03
N PRO A 142 11.32 -22.37 22.15
CA PRO A 142 12.28 -21.65 22.99
C PRO A 142 13.72 -21.69 22.44
N THR A 143 14.03 -22.68 21.60
CA THR A 143 15.36 -22.92 21.03
C THR A 143 15.53 -22.37 19.61
N GLU A 144 14.46 -21.84 19.02
CA GLU A 144 14.49 -21.29 17.66
C GLU A 144 14.41 -19.77 17.71
N ASN A 145 15.09 -19.12 16.75
CA ASN A 145 14.85 -17.71 16.50
C ASN A 145 13.40 -17.52 16.02
N CYS A 146 12.77 -16.47 16.53
CA CYS A 146 11.43 -16.09 16.10
C CYS A 146 11.44 -15.68 14.63
N ASN A 147 10.78 -16.47 13.78
CA ASN A 147 10.69 -16.22 12.33
C ASN A 147 9.43 -15.45 11.92
N ILE A 148 8.72 -14.87 12.89
CA ILE A 148 7.59 -13.98 12.60
C ILE A 148 8.13 -12.69 11.99
N PRO A 149 7.76 -12.35 10.74
CA PRO A 149 8.22 -11.12 10.11
C PRO A 149 7.69 -9.90 10.86
N HIS A 150 8.41 -8.78 10.77
CA HIS A 150 7.87 -7.51 11.25
C HIS A 150 6.68 -7.06 10.39
N TYR A 151 5.79 -6.25 10.97
CA TYR A 151 4.73 -5.63 10.19
C TYR A 151 5.29 -4.67 9.14
N ALA A 152 4.52 -4.44 8.07
CA ALA A 152 4.85 -3.49 7.04
C ALA A 152 5.12 -2.10 7.66
N HIS A 153 6.31 -1.56 7.38
CA HIS A 153 6.83 -0.33 8.00
C HIS A 153 7.33 0.66 6.93
N THR A 154 6.97 0.47 5.66
CA THR A 154 7.41 1.35 4.57
C THR A 154 6.21 2.14 4.07
N MET A 155 6.33 3.46 4.10
CA MET A 155 5.34 4.36 3.51
C MET A 155 5.61 4.47 2.01
N VAL A 156 4.55 4.48 1.20
CA VAL A 156 4.65 4.66 -0.24
C VAL A 156 3.99 5.98 -0.62
N GLY A 157 4.74 6.84 -1.30
CA GLY A 157 4.28 8.10 -1.84
C GLY A 157 4.52 8.20 -3.34
N VAL A 158 3.78 9.09 -3.98
CA VAL A 158 3.86 9.38 -5.42
C VAL A 158 3.94 10.88 -5.67
N GLY A 159 4.64 11.26 -6.73
CA GLY A 159 4.65 12.62 -7.26
C GLY A 159 4.49 12.62 -8.77
N ALA A 160 3.94 13.70 -9.31
CA ALA A 160 3.69 13.82 -10.74
C ALA A 160 4.46 15.00 -11.35
N VAL A 161 5.29 14.70 -12.35
CA VAL A 161 5.77 15.70 -13.32
C VAL A 161 4.68 15.86 -14.38
N VAL A 162 3.96 16.97 -14.32
CA VAL A 162 2.92 17.31 -15.30
C VAL A 162 3.42 18.48 -16.14
N VAL A 163 3.62 18.24 -17.43
CA VAL A 163 4.15 19.25 -18.37
C VAL A 163 3.12 19.49 -19.47
N ASN A 164 2.79 20.76 -19.72
CA ASN A 164 1.90 21.15 -20.82
C ASN A 164 2.66 21.31 -22.14
N ASP A 165 1.92 21.48 -23.25
CA ASP A 165 2.50 21.63 -24.59
C ASP A 165 3.33 22.92 -24.77
N LYS A 166 3.29 23.84 -23.80
CA LYS A 166 4.06 25.08 -23.78
C LYS A 166 5.41 24.93 -23.06
N GLY A 167 5.76 23.73 -22.58
CA GLY A 167 7.01 23.49 -21.85
C GLY A 167 6.97 24.03 -20.41
N GLN A 168 5.79 24.05 -19.79
CA GLN A 168 5.60 24.51 -18.42
C GLN A 168 5.21 23.33 -17.52
N ILE A 169 5.78 23.30 -16.32
CA ILE A 169 5.48 22.30 -15.28
C ILE A 169 4.41 22.82 -14.32
N LEU A 170 3.49 21.93 -13.92
CA LEU A 170 2.55 22.20 -12.85
C LEU A 170 3.26 22.11 -11.49
N ALA A 171 3.38 23.24 -10.80
CA ALA A 171 4.02 23.34 -9.50
C ALA A 171 3.02 23.77 -8.42
N VAL A 172 3.12 23.16 -7.24
CA VAL A 172 2.28 23.48 -6.09
C VAL A 172 3.11 23.91 -4.89
N ARG A 173 2.49 24.67 -3.99
CA ARG A 173 3.03 25.06 -2.70
C ARG A 173 2.04 24.75 -1.59
N ASP A 174 2.47 24.00 -0.59
CA ASP A 174 1.62 23.62 0.53
C ASP A 174 1.24 24.82 1.41
N LYS A 175 -0.04 24.90 1.79
CA LYS A 175 -0.55 25.90 2.73
C LYS A 175 -0.07 25.68 4.15
N HIS A 176 0.04 24.41 4.54
CA HIS A 176 0.49 23.98 5.86
C HIS A 176 1.84 23.27 5.78
N SER A 177 2.77 23.83 5.01
CA SER A 177 4.15 23.33 4.96
C SER A 177 4.81 23.45 6.33
N ARG A 178 5.46 22.36 6.78
CA ARG A 178 6.34 22.39 7.96
C ARG A 178 7.75 22.90 7.62
N ILE A 179 8.07 23.02 6.33
CA ILE A 179 9.32 23.62 5.88
C ILE A 179 9.13 25.13 5.91
N THR A 180 9.99 25.83 6.66
CA THR A 180 10.02 27.28 6.69
C THR A 180 10.48 27.82 5.35
N GLY A 181 9.56 28.34 4.53
CA GLY A 181 9.87 28.98 3.25
C GLY A 181 8.88 28.60 2.14
N PRO A 182 8.78 29.41 1.07
CA PRO A 182 7.81 29.17 0.01
C PRO A 182 8.32 28.15 -1.01
N PHE A 183 8.47 26.88 -0.59
CA PHE A 183 9.01 25.83 -1.46
C PHE A 183 7.99 25.32 -2.47
N TRP A 184 8.39 25.30 -3.74
CA TRP A 184 7.63 24.67 -4.82
C TRP A 184 7.98 23.18 -4.91
N LYS A 185 6.97 22.36 -5.15
CA LYS A 185 7.10 20.91 -5.34
C LYS A 185 6.21 20.42 -6.47
N LEU A 186 6.46 19.18 -6.89
CA LEU A 186 5.51 18.43 -7.70
C LEU A 186 4.21 18.17 -6.90
N PRO A 187 3.04 18.18 -7.55
CA PRO A 187 1.82 17.65 -6.93
C PRO A 187 1.98 16.17 -6.61
N GLY A 188 1.41 15.71 -5.50
CA GLY A 188 1.57 14.32 -5.06
C GLY A 188 1.33 14.06 -3.58
N GLY A 189 1.34 12.78 -3.22
CA GLY A 189 0.96 12.35 -1.88
C GLY A 189 1.12 10.85 -1.64
N TYR A 190 0.47 10.32 -0.60
CA TYR A 190 0.52 8.90 -0.26
C TYR A 190 -0.34 8.04 -1.17
N VAL A 191 0.14 6.81 -1.39
CA VAL A 191 -0.65 5.75 -2.02
C VAL A 191 -1.55 5.12 -0.96
N GLU A 192 -2.84 5.07 -1.23
CA GLU A 192 -3.81 4.48 -0.29
C GLU A 192 -3.74 2.94 -0.29
N PRO A 193 -4.16 2.26 0.80
CA PRO A 193 -4.20 0.81 0.83
C PRO A 193 -5.05 0.22 -0.30
N GLY A 194 -4.42 -0.55 -1.19
CA GLY A 194 -5.09 -1.17 -2.34
C GLY A 194 -5.13 -0.31 -3.61
N GLU A 195 -4.52 0.88 -3.58
CA GLU A 195 -4.43 1.79 -4.72
C GLU A 195 -3.16 1.53 -5.56
N ASN A 196 -3.24 1.66 -6.89
CA ASN A 196 -2.06 1.61 -7.74
C ASN A 196 -1.29 2.94 -7.72
N LEU A 197 0.01 2.89 -8.01
CA LEU A 197 0.88 4.08 -7.99
C LEU A 197 0.41 5.16 -8.98
N VAL A 198 0.01 4.75 -10.20
CA VAL A 198 -0.44 5.66 -11.25
C VAL A 198 -1.78 6.29 -10.88
N ASP A 199 -2.72 5.48 -10.39
CA ASP A 199 -4.03 5.95 -9.94
C ASP A 199 -3.89 6.98 -8.80
N ALA A 200 -3.00 6.69 -7.83
CA ALA A 200 -2.68 7.61 -6.75
C ALA A 200 -2.14 8.94 -7.30
N ALA A 201 -1.20 8.92 -8.25
CA ALA A 201 -0.64 10.15 -8.80
C ALA A 201 -1.68 10.99 -9.56
N ILE A 202 -2.54 10.35 -10.36
CA ILE A 202 -3.65 11.01 -11.06
C ILE A 202 -4.64 11.62 -10.06
N ARG A 203 -5.02 10.86 -9.02
CA ARG A 203 -5.90 11.33 -7.95
C ARG A 203 -5.31 12.55 -7.25
N GLU A 204 -4.06 12.51 -6.82
CA GLU A 204 -3.41 13.61 -6.09
C GLU A 204 -3.33 14.88 -6.94
N VAL A 205 -2.96 14.78 -8.22
CA VAL A 205 -2.94 15.95 -9.12
C VAL A 205 -4.33 16.57 -9.22
N HIS A 206 -5.36 15.75 -9.41
CA HIS A 206 -6.73 16.24 -9.49
C HIS A 206 -7.21 16.85 -8.16
N GLU A 207 -6.92 16.21 -7.03
CA GLU A 207 -7.31 16.70 -5.69
C GLU A 207 -6.64 18.03 -5.33
N GLU A 208 -5.38 18.22 -5.68
CA GLU A 208 -4.63 19.44 -5.35
C GLU A 208 -4.90 20.59 -6.33
N THR A 209 -5.09 20.28 -7.61
CA THR A 209 -5.04 21.29 -8.71
C THR A 209 -6.29 21.36 -9.58
N GLY A 210 -7.19 20.39 -9.48
CA GLY A 210 -8.38 20.25 -10.34
C GLY A 210 -8.08 19.74 -11.75
N ILE A 211 -6.82 19.48 -12.10
CA ILE A 211 -6.42 19.08 -13.45
C ILE A 211 -6.57 17.56 -13.63
N PHE A 212 -7.31 17.16 -14.66
CA PHE A 212 -7.31 15.79 -15.14
C PHE A 212 -6.07 15.50 -15.97
N THR A 213 -5.53 14.30 -15.83
CA THR A 213 -4.29 13.90 -16.48
C THR A 213 -4.36 12.49 -17.04
N GLU A 214 -3.50 12.23 -18.02
CA GLU A 214 -3.25 10.90 -18.60
C GLU A 214 -1.84 10.44 -18.24
N PHE A 215 -1.69 9.14 -17.95
CA PHE A 215 -0.39 8.56 -17.62
C PHE A 215 0.52 8.46 -18.83
N LEU A 216 1.78 8.87 -18.68
CA LEU A 216 2.81 8.72 -19.70
C LEU A 216 3.87 7.68 -19.30
N SER A 217 4.47 7.81 -18.12
CA SER A 217 5.58 6.94 -17.69
C SER A 217 5.80 7.00 -16.19
N VAL A 218 6.29 5.92 -15.58
CA VAL A 218 7.06 6.06 -14.33
C VAL A 218 8.45 6.60 -14.69
N LEU A 219 8.95 7.58 -13.93
CA LEU A 219 10.24 8.24 -14.22
C LEU A 219 11.36 7.70 -13.32
N THR A 220 11.11 7.66 -12.02
CA THR A 220 12.13 7.29 -11.04
C THR A 220 11.51 6.99 -9.69
N LEU A 221 12.34 6.54 -8.74
CA LEU A 221 11.96 6.38 -7.35
C LEU A 221 13.06 6.92 -6.43
N ARG A 222 12.65 7.40 -5.27
CA ARG A 222 13.51 7.72 -4.14
C ARG A 222 13.20 6.74 -3.01
N HIS A 223 14.24 6.16 -2.41
CA HIS A 223 14.13 5.41 -1.18
C HIS A 223 14.77 6.21 -0.04
N GLY A 224 13.94 6.69 0.88
CA GLY A 224 14.36 7.39 2.10
C GLY A 224 14.27 6.51 3.33
N HIS A 225 15.06 6.84 4.34
CA HIS A 225 15.15 6.11 5.60
C HIS A 225 14.97 7.04 6.79
N TRP A 226 14.55 6.46 7.91
CA TRP A 226 14.38 7.18 9.18
C TRP A 226 13.40 8.34 9.08
N GLY A 227 12.39 8.15 8.24
CA GLY A 227 11.34 9.11 8.00
C GLY A 227 10.30 9.13 9.13
N MET A 228 9.05 9.31 8.74
CA MET A 228 7.91 9.27 9.66
C MET A 228 7.94 8.05 10.55
N PHE A 229 7.76 8.21 11.87
CA PHE A 229 7.70 7.07 12.78
C PHE A 229 8.93 6.14 12.69
N LYS A 230 10.08 6.69 12.26
CA LYS A 230 11.32 5.94 11.97
C LYS A 230 11.16 4.87 10.87
N CYS A 231 10.14 5.00 10.03
CA CYS A 231 9.86 4.14 8.89
C CYS A 231 10.70 4.57 7.66
N SER A 232 10.92 3.63 6.74
CA SER A 232 11.40 3.97 5.40
C SER A 232 10.27 4.56 4.57
N ASP A 233 10.63 5.33 3.56
CA ASP A 233 9.70 5.85 2.55
C ASP A 233 10.18 5.50 1.14
N ILE A 234 9.26 5.07 0.29
CA ILE A 234 9.50 4.95 -1.14
C ILE A 234 8.62 5.99 -1.82
N TYR A 235 9.24 6.92 -2.53
CA TYR A 235 8.57 7.97 -3.28
C TYR A 235 8.78 7.75 -4.78
N ILE A 236 7.71 7.42 -5.50
CA ILE A 236 7.75 7.14 -6.93
C ILE A 236 7.33 8.41 -7.69
N VAL A 237 8.04 8.74 -8.76
CA VAL A 237 7.68 9.89 -9.60
C VAL A 237 7.19 9.39 -10.95
N VAL A 238 6.04 9.88 -11.37
CA VAL A 238 5.45 9.60 -12.68
C VAL A 238 5.40 10.86 -13.54
N SER A 239 5.35 10.68 -14.85
CA SER A 239 5.04 11.73 -15.82
C SER A 239 3.59 11.57 -16.26
N LEU A 240 2.86 12.68 -16.25
CA LEU A 240 1.48 12.75 -16.70
C LEU A 240 1.30 13.87 -17.72
N LYS A 241 0.39 13.68 -18.67
CA LYS A 241 -0.04 14.70 -19.62
C LYS A 241 -1.29 15.40 -19.09
N PRO A 242 -1.37 16.74 -19.05
CA PRO A 242 -2.59 17.43 -18.66
C PRO A 242 -3.65 17.37 -19.77
N MET A 243 -4.91 17.15 -19.39
CA MET A 243 -6.08 17.23 -20.28
C MET A 243 -6.68 18.64 -20.35
N SER A 244 -6.29 19.49 -19.40
CA SER A 244 -6.67 20.91 -19.35
C SER A 244 -5.60 21.71 -18.63
N GLU A 245 -5.49 23.00 -18.94
CA GLU A 245 -4.58 23.91 -18.24
C GLU A 245 -5.26 24.78 -17.16
N LYS A 246 -6.60 24.66 -17.01
CA LYS A 246 -7.36 25.44 -16.04
C LYS A 246 -7.14 24.87 -14.64
N ILE A 247 -6.50 25.66 -13.79
CA ILE A 247 -6.25 25.31 -12.38
C ILE A 247 -7.49 25.66 -11.54
N GLU A 248 -7.97 24.68 -10.78
CA GLU A 248 -8.99 24.82 -9.74
C GLU A 248 -8.42 24.23 -8.44
N MET A 249 -7.52 24.98 -7.79
CA MET A 249 -6.73 24.45 -6.68
C MET A 249 -7.56 24.21 -5.40
N CYS A 250 -7.16 23.20 -4.64
CA CYS A 250 -7.70 22.97 -3.30
C CYS A 250 -7.14 23.99 -2.30
N GLU A 251 -7.87 25.07 -2.05
CA GLU A 251 -7.46 26.17 -1.14
C GLU A 251 -7.19 25.74 0.32
N ARG A 252 -7.58 24.52 0.67
CA ARG A 252 -7.39 23.97 2.01
C ARG A 252 -6.01 23.36 2.21
N GLU A 253 -5.45 22.78 1.16
CA GLU A 253 -4.15 22.09 1.21
C GLU A 253 -3.06 22.90 0.51
N ILE A 254 -3.42 23.58 -0.58
CA ILE A 254 -2.49 24.31 -1.45
C ILE A 254 -2.62 25.82 -1.22
N ALA A 255 -1.48 26.48 -0.99
CA ALA A 255 -1.38 27.93 -0.91
C ALA A 255 -1.32 28.57 -2.30
N GLU A 256 -0.55 27.97 -3.20
CA GLU A 256 -0.37 28.43 -4.58
C GLU A 256 -0.19 27.24 -5.52
N CYS A 257 -0.77 27.33 -6.71
CA CYS A 257 -0.59 26.39 -7.80
C CYS A 257 -0.40 27.18 -9.10
N LYS A 258 0.64 26.88 -9.87
CA LYS A 258 0.89 27.56 -11.15
C LYS A 258 1.57 26.66 -12.17
N TRP A 259 1.37 27.00 -13.44
CA TRP A 259 2.27 26.60 -14.51
C TRP A 259 3.55 27.45 -14.43
N MET A 260 4.70 26.79 -14.35
CA MET A 260 6.01 27.41 -14.26
C MET A 260 6.85 26.96 -15.45
N ASP A 261 7.56 27.86 -16.13
CA ASP A 261 8.47 27.46 -17.22
C ASP A 261 9.52 26.48 -16.68
N ILE A 262 9.86 25.44 -17.46
CA ILE A 262 10.81 24.39 -17.03
C ILE A 262 12.15 25.00 -16.61
N GLU A 263 12.68 25.96 -17.37
CA GLU A 263 13.93 26.64 -17.04
C GLU A 263 13.81 27.48 -15.76
N GLU A 264 12.66 28.13 -15.53
CA GLU A 264 12.39 28.83 -14.26
C GLU A 264 12.42 27.82 -13.13
N TYR A 265 11.69 26.70 -13.23
CA TYR A 265 11.61 25.68 -12.19
C TYR A 265 12.99 25.08 -11.86
N LEU A 266 13.78 24.75 -12.88
CA LEU A 266 15.14 24.22 -12.75
C LEU A 266 16.14 25.20 -12.12
N ASN A 267 15.85 26.50 -12.10
CA ASN A 267 16.70 27.52 -11.48
C ASN A 267 16.06 28.24 -10.28
N HIS A 268 14.79 27.96 -9.96
CA HIS A 268 14.03 28.71 -8.95
C HIS A 268 14.61 28.48 -7.55
N PRO A 269 14.91 29.54 -6.74
CA PRO A 269 15.62 29.42 -5.46
C PRO A 269 14.89 28.59 -4.41
N HIS A 270 13.56 28.50 -4.52
CA HIS A 270 12.71 27.70 -3.63
C HIS A 270 12.28 26.34 -4.21
N VAL A 271 13.01 25.79 -5.17
CA VAL A 271 12.85 24.40 -5.63
C VAL A 271 14.04 23.59 -5.08
N SER A 272 13.76 22.44 -4.48
CA SER A 272 14.81 21.57 -3.93
C SER A 272 15.53 20.77 -5.01
N GLU A 273 16.78 20.39 -4.76
CA GLU A 273 17.58 19.57 -5.68
C GLU A 273 16.91 18.24 -6.05
N HIS A 274 16.15 17.63 -5.14
CA HIS A 274 15.37 16.43 -5.45
C HIS A 274 14.29 16.68 -6.51
N ASN A 275 13.56 17.79 -6.42
CA ASN A 275 12.56 18.15 -7.41
C ASN A 275 13.19 18.51 -8.76
N ARG A 276 14.35 19.17 -8.76
CA ARG A 276 15.12 19.40 -9.99
C ARG A 276 15.55 18.08 -10.64
N PHE A 277 16.07 17.15 -9.84
CA PHE A 277 16.47 15.82 -10.31
C PHE A 277 15.29 15.07 -10.97
N PHE A 278 14.09 15.14 -10.38
CA PHE A 278 12.91 14.51 -10.97
C PHE A 278 12.54 15.10 -12.33
N LEU A 279 12.62 16.42 -12.49
CA LEU A 279 12.37 17.08 -13.78
C LEU A 279 13.46 16.77 -14.80
N GLN A 280 14.73 16.66 -14.39
CA GLN A 280 15.81 16.22 -15.28
C GLN A 280 15.56 14.80 -15.80
N LYS A 281 15.04 13.90 -14.96
CA LYS A 281 14.64 12.55 -15.41
C LYS A 281 13.51 12.58 -16.42
N TYR A 282 12.54 13.48 -16.28
CA TYR A 282 11.53 13.67 -17.33
C TYR A 282 12.17 13.99 -18.69
N SER A 283 13.13 14.93 -18.74
CA SER A 283 13.84 15.28 -19.98
C SER A 283 14.64 14.12 -20.57
N GLU A 284 15.40 13.38 -19.75
CA GLU A 284 16.21 12.24 -20.23
C GLU A 284 15.36 11.13 -20.87
N TYR A 285 14.20 10.81 -20.29
CA TYR A 285 13.31 9.78 -20.85
C TYR A 285 12.71 10.20 -22.19
N ASP A 286 12.43 11.50 -22.35
CA ASP A 286 11.94 12.05 -23.61
C ASP A 286 13.01 12.00 -24.69
N GLU A 287 14.24 12.44 -24.37
CA GLU A 287 15.39 12.40 -25.28
C GLU A 287 15.77 10.98 -25.73
N HIS A 288 15.64 10.00 -24.85
CA HIS A 288 16.01 8.61 -25.13
C HIS A 288 14.88 7.76 -25.73
N ASN A 289 13.69 8.32 -25.93
CA ASN A 289 12.52 7.63 -26.51
C ASN A 289 12.14 6.33 -25.75
N ILE A 290 12.31 6.35 -24.42
CA ILE A 290 11.98 5.24 -23.51
C ILE A 290 10.91 5.66 -22.52
N LYS A 291 10.12 4.70 -22.04
CA LYS A 291 9.19 4.90 -20.94
C LYS A 291 9.05 3.64 -20.09
N ILE A 292 8.72 3.80 -18.81
CA ILE A 292 8.29 2.70 -17.95
C ILE A 292 6.77 2.69 -17.98
N ASN A 293 6.21 1.75 -18.73
CA ASN A 293 4.76 1.54 -18.81
C ASN A 293 4.27 0.63 -17.67
N CYS A 294 2.96 0.56 -17.47
CA CYS A 294 2.33 -0.33 -16.50
C CYS A 294 1.33 -1.29 -17.17
N PHE A 295 1.33 -2.55 -16.72
CA PHE A 295 0.38 -3.58 -17.12
C PHE A 295 -0.39 -4.06 -15.90
N HIS A 296 -1.71 -4.08 -15.99
CA HIS A 296 -2.61 -4.53 -14.94
C HIS A 296 -3.00 -5.99 -15.18
N GLY A 297 -2.83 -6.83 -14.17
CA GLY A 297 -3.14 -8.25 -14.25
C GLY A 297 -3.78 -8.79 -12.99
N VAL A 298 -4.26 -10.02 -13.08
CA VAL A 298 -4.76 -10.81 -11.95
C VAL A 298 -3.98 -12.10 -11.91
N HIS A 299 -3.38 -12.41 -10.76
CA HIS A 299 -2.58 -13.61 -10.62
C HIS A 299 -3.46 -14.86 -10.73
N PRO A 300 -3.20 -15.77 -11.69
CA PRO A 300 -4.16 -16.82 -12.06
C PRO A 300 -4.44 -17.84 -10.94
N ILE A 301 -3.50 -18.02 -10.01
CA ILE A 301 -3.63 -19.00 -8.91
C ILE A 301 -4.27 -18.40 -7.66
N VAL A 302 -3.94 -17.16 -7.30
CA VAL A 302 -4.33 -16.57 -6.00
C VAL A 302 -5.36 -15.47 -6.12
N ASP A 303 -5.81 -15.16 -7.35
CA ASP A 303 -6.85 -14.17 -7.66
C ASP A 303 -6.56 -12.79 -7.05
N LYS A 304 -5.28 -12.39 -7.09
CA LYS A 304 -4.82 -11.08 -6.59
C LYS A 304 -4.49 -10.17 -7.75
N VAL A 305 -5.03 -8.96 -7.73
CA VAL A 305 -4.69 -7.88 -8.66
C VAL A 305 -3.23 -7.47 -8.45
N TYR A 306 -2.53 -7.23 -9.54
CA TYR A 306 -1.17 -6.70 -9.54
C TYR A 306 -0.96 -5.73 -10.69
N THR A 307 0.06 -4.88 -10.54
CA THR A 307 0.53 -3.97 -11.59
C THR A 307 2.01 -4.21 -11.82
N MET A 308 2.38 -4.57 -13.04
CA MET A 308 3.77 -4.75 -13.46
C MET A 308 4.26 -3.51 -14.17
N TYR A 309 5.51 -3.12 -13.91
CA TYR A 309 6.15 -1.98 -14.55
C TYR A 309 7.32 -2.48 -15.39
N SER A 310 7.41 -2.04 -16.64
CA SER A 310 8.46 -2.46 -17.57
C SER A 310 8.88 -1.33 -18.49
N VAL A 311 10.17 -1.30 -18.82
CA VAL A 311 10.72 -0.36 -19.81
C VAL A 311 10.28 -0.79 -21.21
N ILE A 312 9.72 0.13 -21.98
CA ILE A 312 9.37 -0.03 -23.40
C ILE A 312 9.87 1.18 -24.19
N LYS A 313 9.97 1.06 -25.53
CA LYS A 313 10.18 2.22 -26.40
C LYS A 313 8.85 2.93 -26.62
N LYS A 314 8.83 4.25 -26.79
CA LYS A 314 7.55 4.96 -26.98
C LYS A 314 6.86 4.62 -28.30
N GLU A 315 7.60 4.21 -29.33
CA GLU A 315 7.07 3.88 -30.66
C GLU A 315 6.24 2.58 -30.70
N ASP A 316 6.45 1.67 -29.75
CA ASP A 316 5.85 0.31 -29.78
C ASP A 316 4.31 0.32 -29.54
N GLU A 317 3.73 1.42 -29.04
CA GLU A 317 2.28 1.56 -28.80
C GLU A 317 1.43 1.67 -30.08
N THR A 318 2.02 2.14 -31.19
CA THR A 318 1.26 2.33 -32.45
C THR A 318 0.96 1.03 -33.20
N SER A 319 1.44 -0.12 -32.70
CA SER A 319 1.34 -1.40 -33.39
C SER A 319 0.22 -2.33 -32.88
N GLU A 320 -0.38 -2.05 -31.72
CA GLU A 320 -1.43 -2.91 -31.14
C GLU A 320 -2.87 -2.51 -31.55
N ASP A 321 -3.11 -1.27 -31.97
CA ASP A 321 -4.45 -0.77 -32.38
C ASP A 321 -4.86 -1.14 -33.82
N SER A 322 -4.08 -1.99 -34.52
CA SER A 322 -4.32 -2.34 -35.94
C SER A 322 -4.60 -3.83 -36.20
N ARG A 323 -4.80 -4.65 -35.17
CA ARG A 323 -5.00 -6.11 -35.31
C ARG A 323 -6.41 -6.65 -35.05
N ASP A 324 -7.41 -5.78 -34.99
CA ASP A 324 -8.81 -6.19 -34.77
C ASP A 324 -9.78 -5.70 -35.86
N GLU A 325 -9.37 -5.64 -37.13
CA GLU A 325 -10.31 -5.54 -38.26
C GLU A 325 -9.74 -6.22 -39.52
N SER A 326 -9.71 -7.55 -39.56
CA SER A 326 -9.83 -8.35 -40.80
C SER A 326 -9.59 -9.82 -40.49
N ASP A 327 -10.65 -10.54 -40.14
CA ASP A 327 -10.78 -11.98 -40.41
C ASP A 327 -12.25 -12.37 -40.23
N ASP A 328 -13.11 -11.84 -41.10
CA ASP A 328 -14.43 -12.42 -41.37
C ASP A 328 -14.94 -11.97 -42.74
N ALA A 329 -14.26 -12.39 -43.81
CA ALA A 329 -14.80 -12.41 -45.16
C ALA A 329 -13.97 -13.31 -46.09
N SER A 330 -14.22 -14.62 -46.06
CA SER A 330 -14.19 -15.49 -47.26
C SER A 330 -14.68 -16.90 -46.94
#